data_AF-U1P8X6-F1
#
_entry.id   AF-U1P8X6-F1
#
_cell.length_a   1.000
_cell.length_b   1.000
_cell.length_c   1.000
_cell.angle_alpha   90.00
_cell.angle_beta   90.00
_cell.angle_gamma   90.00
#
_symmetry.space_group_name_H-M   'P 1'
#
loop_
_entity.id
_entity.type
_entity.pdbx_description
1 polymer ?
#
loop_
_entity_poly.entity_id
_entity_poly.type
_entity_poly.pdbx_seq_one_letter_code
_entity_poly.pdbx_strand_id
1 'polypeptide(L)'
;MTTPELGIVAPVKRSATLRQTVGYAIGQALDRAADGETAAVHFVSVAAWRADDPGSGRERQHARDLLDQVETWAGFELDEADAGGDAITVETAVIGDDSYVFSPGDYADLLTEYAESHRLGRVVVDPEYELVGHTTLVEPLEFELAQRDLIVAEAPVDRPTRRERVVSRTTPARFLALFGVSLLFYQVLGGFSGLFDLVTGVATALIVALTLSSVSFYRDPTLWESPKRLLRGVIYIPYLLYEIIISNLVVARVILDPRVDIDPRLTRIQVFVGSGFPLTMLANSITLTPGTLTVKADDQELYVHSLVPFAREGLFDGTLERWIRFVFYGREAARFPSPRDRGDTEILQDPKASSTAGVDATAVADGGDEAVDVDDDKAINDDGDTTVSVDGDETVGVDRDEAVDIDDTTTDQREADR
;
A
#
# COMPACT_ATOMS: atom_id res chain seq x y z
N MET A 1 14.46 38.09 18.99
CA MET A 1 13.02 37.76 18.97
C MET A 1 12.50 38.26 17.65
N THR A 2 12.63 37.42 16.63
CA THR A 2 12.23 37.67 15.25
C THR A 2 10.91 36.93 15.06
N THR A 3 9.85 37.65 14.73
CA THR A 3 8.48 37.16 14.61
C THR A 3 8.43 35.99 13.62
N PRO A 4 7.80 34.84 13.94
CA PRO A 4 7.61 33.77 12.96
C PRO A 4 6.68 34.30 11.85
N GLU A 5 7.16 34.24 10.61
CA GLU A 5 6.39 34.66 9.44
C GLU A 5 5.20 33.70 9.23
N LEU A 6 4.08 34.24 8.74
CA LEU A 6 2.75 33.61 8.71
C LEU A 6 2.61 32.45 7.71
N GLY A 7 3.69 31.75 7.41
CA GLY A 7 3.70 30.64 6.46
C GLY A 7 3.09 29.36 7.00
N ILE A 8 2.44 28.61 6.11
CA ILE A 8 1.80 27.32 6.39
C ILE A 8 2.58 26.23 5.67
N VAL A 9 2.93 25.16 6.37
CA VAL A 9 3.36 23.90 5.76
C VAL A 9 2.24 22.87 5.84
N ALA A 10 1.96 22.20 4.75
CA ALA A 10 0.95 21.14 4.69
C ALA A 10 1.60 19.86 4.14
N PRO A 11 1.83 18.82 4.97
CA PRO A 11 2.25 17.53 4.45
C PRO A 11 1.14 16.90 3.60
N VAL A 12 1.49 16.49 2.38
CA VAL A 12 0.55 15.94 1.41
C VAL A 12 0.83 14.47 1.09
N LYS A 13 -0.25 13.70 1.09
CA LYS A 13 -0.29 12.31 0.63
C LYS A 13 -1.64 12.07 -0.02
N ARG A 14 -1.72 11.13 -0.96
CA ARG A 14 -2.97 10.82 -1.65
C ARG A 14 -4.00 10.30 -0.64
N SER A 15 -5.08 11.05 -0.46
CA SER A 15 -6.22 10.73 0.41
C SER A 15 -7.52 11.21 -0.22
N ALA A 16 -8.67 10.83 0.35
CA ALA A 16 -9.97 11.31 -0.15
C ALA A 16 -10.23 12.78 0.25
N THR A 17 -9.58 13.26 1.31
CA THR A 17 -9.74 14.61 1.87
C THR A 17 -8.70 15.61 1.35
N LEU A 18 -7.63 15.17 0.69
CA LEU A 18 -6.51 16.01 0.27
C LEU A 18 -6.94 17.30 -0.45
N ARG A 19 -7.86 17.22 -1.43
CA ARG A 19 -8.32 18.40 -2.17
C ARG A 19 -8.97 19.45 -1.27
N GLN A 20 -9.76 19.00 -0.29
CA GLN A 20 -10.41 19.89 0.66
C GLN A 20 -9.39 20.50 1.63
N THR A 21 -8.37 19.70 2.02
CA THR A 21 -7.27 20.16 2.86
C THR A 21 -6.43 21.23 2.17
N VAL A 22 -6.18 21.09 0.85
CA VAL A 22 -5.54 22.14 0.03
C VAL A 22 -6.36 23.43 0.04
N GLY A 23 -7.67 23.36 -0.23
CA GLY A 23 -8.54 24.54 -0.18
C GLY A 23 -8.58 25.20 1.20
N TYR A 24 -8.60 24.41 2.29
CA TYR A 24 -8.52 24.94 3.65
C TYR A 24 -7.18 25.65 3.95
N ALA A 25 -6.06 25.07 3.53
CA ALA A 25 -4.74 25.68 3.72
C ALA A 25 -4.62 27.01 2.96
N ILE A 26 -5.10 27.07 1.72
CA ILE A 26 -5.13 28.29 0.92
C ILE A 26 -6.08 29.34 1.53
N GLY A 27 -7.29 28.95 1.91
CA GLY A 27 -8.25 29.85 2.59
C GLY A 27 -7.66 30.47 3.86
N GLN A 28 -6.93 29.68 4.65
CA GLN A 28 -6.25 30.19 5.84
C GLN A 28 -5.06 31.11 5.57
N ALA A 29 -4.39 30.94 4.44
CA ALA A 29 -3.36 31.88 4.01
C ALA A 29 -4.00 33.17 3.49
N LEU A 30 -5.13 33.10 2.79
CA LEU A 30 -5.91 34.25 2.31
C LEU A 30 -6.46 35.09 3.47
N ASP A 31 -7.06 34.45 4.47
CA ASP A 31 -7.57 35.13 5.67
C ASP A 31 -6.46 35.94 6.37
N ARG A 32 -5.22 35.44 6.34
CA ARG A 32 -4.06 36.11 6.92
C ARG A 32 -3.47 37.19 6.02
N ALA A 33 -3.45 36.94 4.72
CA ALA A 33 -2.99 37.93 3.76
C ALA A 33 -3.89 39.18 3.74
N ALA A 34 -5.18 39.02 4.07
CA ALA A 34 -6.12 40.12 4.24
C ALA A 34 -5.72 41.12 5.33
N ASP A 35 -4.89 40.72 6.31
CA ASP A 35 -4.35 41.60 7.35
C ASP A 35 -3.14 42.44 6.87
N GLY A 36 -2.78 42.36 5.58
CA GLY A 36 -1.79 43.23 4.93
C GLY A 36 -0.36 42.65 4.84
N GLU A 37 -0.20 41.34 5.05
CA GLU A 37 1.08 40.64 5.05
C GLU A 37 1.14 39.60 3.91
N THR A 38 2.33 39.32 3.37
CA THR A 38 2.53 38.28 2.36
C THR A 38 2.53 36.90 3.04
N ALA A 39 1.62 36.02 2.64
CA ALA A 39 1.54 34.66 3.18
C ALA A 39 2.19 33.64 2.21
N ALA A 40 2.76 32.56 2.75
CA ALA A 40 3.33 31.47 1.97
C ALA A 40 2.68 30.14 2.38
N VAL A 41 2.41 29.26 1.40
CA VAL A 41 1.87 27.92 1.62
C VAL A 41 2.78 26.91 0.93
N HIS A 42 3.40 26.03 1.71
CA HIS A 42 4.30 25.00 1.22
C HIS A 42 3.62 23.63 1.35
N PHE A 43 3.33 22.98 0.22
CA PHE A 43 2.86 21.61 0.21
C PHE A 43 4.05 20.66 0.09
N VAL A 44 4.24 19.80 1.09
CA VAL A 44 5.43 18.94 1.16
C VAL A 44 5.06 17.47 1.11
N SER A 45 5.74 16.71 0.26
CA SER A 45 5.65 15.25 0.27
C SER A 45 6.86 14.68 1.00
N VAL A 46 6.63 13.96 2.10
CA VAL A 46 7.72 13.31 2.85
C VAL A 46 8.04 11.98 2.18
N ALA A 47 9.26 11.84 1.68
CA ALA A 47 9.76 10.61 1.08
C ALA A 47 9.84 9.52 2.16
N ALA A 48 9.19 8.39 1.88
CA ALA A 48 9.31 7.17 2.69
C ALA A 48 10.35 6.20 2.11
N TRP A 49 11.18 6.67 1.18
CA TRP A 49 12.19 5.92 0.43
C TRP A 49 13.50 6.69 0.45
N ARG A 50 14.62 5.99 0.27
CA ARG A 50 15.90 6.63 -0.04
C ARG A 50 16.10 6.75 -1.54
N ALA A 51 16.88 7.75 -1.93
CA ALA A 51 17.19 7.98 -3.34
C ALA A 51 17.84 6.78 -4.05
N ASP A 52 18.52 5.92 -3.30
CA ASP A 52 19.22 4.73 -3.79
C ASP A 52 18.39 3.43 -3.71
N ASP A 53 17.16 3.48 -3.17
CA ASP A 53 16.34 2.27 -3.02
C ASP A 53 15.81 1.77 -4.39
N PRO A 54 15.78 0.45 -4.64
CA PRO A 54 15.17 -0.12 -5.84
C PRO A 54 13.70 0.27 -5.93
N GLY A 55 13.27 0.81 -7.08
CA GLY A 55 11.90 1.27 -7.30
C GLY A 55 11.70 2.77 -7.08
N SER A 56 12.53 3.42 -6.24
CA SER A 56 12.38 4.82 -5.77
C SER A 56 12.13 5.88 -6.85
N GLY A 57 12.52 5.61 -8.10
CA GLY A 57 12.19 6.46 -9.25
C GLY A 57 10.68 6.60 -9.48
N ARG A 58 9.89 5.54 -9.28
CA ARG A 58 8.43 5.54 -9.43
C ARG A 58 7.74 6.24 -8.28
N GLU A 59 8.14 5.97 -7.04
CA GLU A 59 7.61 6.67 -5.86
C GLU A 59 7.90 8.17 -5.93
N ARG A 60 9.11 8.55 -6.34
CA ARG A 60 9.48 9.94 -6.58
C ARG A 60 8.64 10.57 -7.70
N GLN A 61 8.37 9.85 -8.78
CA GLN A 61 7.49 10.33 -9.84
C GLN A 61 6.05 10.51 -9.33
N HIS A 62 5.50 9.55 -8.59
CA HIS A 62 4.16 9.67 -8.00
C HIS A 62 4.04 10.84 -7.02
N ALA A 63 5.08 11.11 -6.22
CA ALA A 63 5.11 12.26 -5.33
C ALA A 63 5.10 13.58 -6.10
N ARG A 64 5.88 13.66 -7.19
CA ARG A 64 5.85 14.83 -8.09
C ARG A 64 4.50 15.00 -8.77
N ASP A 65 3.94 13.94 -9.34
CA ASP A 65 2.62 13.98 -9.98
C ASP A 65 1.52 14.45 -8.99
N LEU A 66 1.63 14.05 -7.71
CA LEU A 66 0.74 14.49 -6.65
C LEU A 66 0.94 15.98 -6.33
N LEU A 67 2.19 16.43 -6.22
CA LEU A 67 2.51 17.84 -5.96
C LEU A 67 2.06 18.74 -7.12
N ASP A 68 2.26 18.35 -8.37
CA ASP A 68 1.76 19.06 -9.56
C ASP A 68 0.23 19.20 -9.54
N GLN A 69 -0.45 18.14 -9.10
CA GLN A 69 -1.90 18.13 -8.93
C GLN A 69 -2.34 19.08 -7.80
N VAL A 70 -1.62 19.10 -6.68
CA VAL A 70 -1.87 20.00 -5.55
C VAL A 70 -1.64 21.46 -5.94
N GLU A 71 -0.56 21.76 -6.65
CA GLU A 71 -0.27 23.11 -7.17
C GLU A 71 -1.38 23.58 -8.11
N THR A 72 -1.85 22.70 -9.00
CA THR A 72 -2.98 22.98 -9.87
C THR A 72 -4.25 23.30 -9.07
N TRP A 73 -4.56 22.52 -8.02
CA TRP A 73 -5.71 22.79 -7.15
C TRP A 73 -5.57 24.10 -6.39
N ALA A 74 -4.40 24.37 -5.83
CA ALA A 74 -4.12 25.62 -5.13
C ALA A 74 -4.30 26.84 -6.06
N GLY A 75 -3.85 26.74 -7.32
CA GLY A 75 -4.08 27.77 -8.33
C GLY A 75 -5.56 28.03 -8.57
N PHE A 76 -6.39 26.99 -8.70
CA PHE A 76 -7.84 27.16 -8.84
C PHE A 76 -8.49 27.85 -7.63
N GLU A 77 -8.07 27.52 -6.40
CA GLU A 77 -8.59 28.14 -5.18
C GLU A 77 -8.19 29.63 -5.08
N LEU A 78 -6.99 29.99 -5.50
CA LEU A 78 -6.53 31.39 -5.57
C LEU A 78 -7.30 32.18 -6.64
N ASP A 79 -7.51 31.59 -7.81
CA ASP A 79 -8.31 32.18 -8.90
C ASP A 79 -9.77 32.41 -8.48
N GLU A 80 -10.37 31.47 -7.74
CA GLU A 80 -11.74 31.60 -7.23
C GLU A 80 -11.88 32.71 -6.17
N ALA A 81 -10.81 32.98 -5.42
CA ALA A 81 -10.78 34.01 -4.39
C ALA A 81 -10.57 35.45 -4.92
N ASP A 82 -10.41 35.64 -6.25
CA ASP A 82 -10.03 36.92 -6.87
C ASP A 82 -8.74 37.54 -6.26
N ALA A 83 -7.95 36.72 -5.57
CA ALA A 83 -6.69 37.13 -4.96
C ALA A 83 -5.61 37.05 -6.06
N GLY A 84 -5.26 38.20 -6.63
CA GLY A 84 -4.14 38.27 -7.57
C GLY A 84 -2.90 37.60 -6.97
N GLY A 85 -2.19 36.79 -7.77
CA GLY A 85 -1.06 35.94 -7.34
C GLY A 85 0.14 36.64 -6.68
N ASP A 86 0.04 37.92 -6.34
CA ASP A 86 1.01 38.68 -5.55
C ASP A 86 0.76 38.60 -4.03
N ALA A 87 -0.41 38.12 -3.57
CA ALA A 87 -0.74 38.07 -2.14
C ALA A 87 -0.23 36.80 -1.43
N ILE A 88 -0.13 35.68 -2.16
CA ILE A 88 0.24 34.36 -1.61
C ILE A 88 1.23 33.67 -2.52
N THR A 89 2.33 33.17 -1.94
CA THR A 89 3.28 32.29 -2.62
C THR A 89 2.95 30.83 -2.31
N VAL A 90 2.78 30.00 -3.34
CA VAL A 90 2.58 28.55 -3.18
C VAL A 90 3.84 27.83 -3.65
N GLU A 91 4.41 26.97 -2.80
CA GLU A 91 5.58 26.16 -3.13
C GLU A 91 5.30 24.68 -2.90
N THR A 92 5.91 23.82 -3.72
CA THR A 92 5.83 22.37 -3.57
C THR A 92 7.22 21.77 -3.43
N ALA A 93 7.39 20.80 -2.52
CA ALA A 93 8.69 20.16 -2.31
C ALA A 93 8.56 18.69 -1.90
N VAL A 94 9.58 17.89 -2.23
CA VAL A 94 9.77 16.55 -1.67
C VAL A 94 10.88 16.66 -0.61
N ILE A 95 10.62 16.16 0.60
CA ILE A 95 11.55 16.23 1.73
C ILE A 95 11.93 14.82 2.22
N GLY A 96 13.13 14.66 2.77
CA GLY A 96 13.58 13.40 3.39
C GLY A 96 14.07 12.30 2.43
N ASP A 97 14.38 12.61 1.16
CA ASP A 97 14.86 11.65 0.13
C ASP A 97 16.23 11.01 0.49
N ASP A 98 16.89 11.51 1.53
CA ASP A 98 18.19 11.10 2.06
C ASP A 98 18.12 10.41 3.44
N SER A 99 16.94 10.35 4.06
CA SER A 99 16.77 9.90 5.45
C SER A 99 15.79 8.72 5.58
N TYR A 100 15.94 7.91 6.62
CA TYR A 100 15.06 6.76 6.88
C TYR A 100 14.01 7.17 7.90
N VAL A 101 12.75 7.25 7.46
CA VAL A 101 11.64 7.81 8.26
C VAL A 101 10.67 6.70 8.63
N PHE A 102 10.64 6.30 9.91
CA PHE A 102 9.85 5.14 10.38
C PHE A 102 8.96 5.46 11.58
N SER A 103 9.33 6.47 12.35
CA SER A 103 8.58 6.91 13.53
C SER A 103 7.83 8.21 13.27
N PRO A 104 6.68 8.46 13.93
CA PRO A 104 6.01 9.76 13.89
C PRO A 104 6.94 10.92 14.31
N GLY A 105 7.91 10.66 15.18
CA GLY A 105 8.95 11.61 15.58
C GLY A 105 9.82 12.03 14.39
N ASP A 106 10.30 11.08 13.59
CA ASP A 106 11.14 11.35 12.41
C ASP A 106 10.40 12.22 11.38
N TYR A 107 9.10 12.00 11.23
CA TYR A 107 8.24 12.84 10.38
C TYR A 107 8.10 14.26 10.94
N ALA A 108 7.91 14.38 12.26
CA ALA A 108 7.85 15.67 12.93
C ALA A 108 9.19 16.43 12.84
N ASP A 109 10.32 15.73 12.97
CA ASP A 109 11.68 16.26 12.77
C ASP A 109 11.83 16.91 11.40
N LEU A 110 11.59 16.14 10.33
CA LEU A 110 11.72 16.61 8.96
C LEU A 110 10.80 17.80 8.65
N LEU A 111 9.54 17.73 9.11
CA LEU A 111 8.59 18.82 8.91
C LEU A 111 9.01 20.08 9.68
N THR A 112 9.60 19.92 10.87
CA THR A 112 10.08 21.04 11.68
C THR A 112 11.33 21.68 11.08
N GLU A 113 12.31 20.87 10.65
CA GLU A 113 13.51 21.37 9.97
C GLU A 113 13.16 22.12 8.68
N TYR A 114 12.21 21.58 7.91
CA TYR A 114 11.71 22.26 6.71
C TYR A 114 10.97 23.56 7.06
N ALA A 115 10.11 23.55 8.08
CA ALA A 115 9.37 24.73 8.51
C ALA A 115 10.30 25.84 9.02
N GLU A 116 11.32 25.51 9.82
CA GLU A 116 12.30 26.47 10.33
C GLU A 116 13.14 27.10 9.22
N SER A 117 13.63 26.30 8.27
CA SER A 117 14.43 26.78 7.13
C SER A 117 13.65 27.71 6.21
N HIS A 118 12.32 27.54 6.12
CA HIS A 118 11.42 28.35 5.29
C HIS A 118 10.61 29.38 6.10
N ARG A 119 10.88 29.56 7.40
CA ARG A 119 10.18 30.49 8.30
C ARG A 119 8.65 30.27 8.34
N LEU A 120 8.20 29.01 8.33
CA LEU A 120 6.79 28.62 8.40
C LEU A 120 6.40 28.35 9.86
N GLY A 121 5.34 28.99 10.36
CA GLY A 121 4.93 28.90 11.76
C GLY A 121 3.77 27.93 12.05
N ARG A 122 3.12 27.39 11.00
CA ARG A 122 1.93 26.55 11.16
C ARG A 122 1.99 25.29 10.30
N VAL A 123 1.58 24.17 10.88
CA VAL A 123 1.40 22.89 10.17
C VAL A 123 -0.09 22.61 10.00
N VAL A 124 -0.55 22.41 8.77
CA VAL A 124 -1.92 21.95 8.48
C VAL A 124 -1.88 20.49 8.07
N VAL A 125 -2.43 19.61 8.90
CA VAL A 125 -2.42 18.15 8.66
C VAL A 125 -3.76 17.71 8.10
N ASP A 126 -3.72 16.87 7.07
CA ASP A 126 -4.91 16.22 6.51
C ASP A 126 -5.42 15.13 7.49
N PRO A 127 -6.73 15.07 7.83
CA PRO A 127 -7.26 14.06 8.75
C PRO A 127 -7.05 12.60 8.30
N GLU A 128 -6.93 12.35 6.99
CA GLU A 128 -6.60 11.04 6.42
C GLU A 128 -5.10 10.91 6.09
N TYR A 129 -4.25 11.76 6.65
CA TYR A 129 -2.81 11.67 6.44
C TYR A 129 -2.27 10.37 7.06
N GLU A 130 -1.84 9.45 6.20
CA GLU A 130 -1.24 8.18 6.62
C GLU A 130 0.28 8.28 6.69
N LEU A 131 0.87 7.85 7.80
CA LEU A 131 2.31 7.58 7.91
C LEU A 131 2.66 6.24 7.22
N VAL A 132 3.92 5.81 7.24
CA VAL A 132 4.31 4.50 6.67
C VAL A 132 3.45 3.39 7.30
N GLY A 133 2.88 2.50 6.48
CA GLY A 133 2.19 1.30 6.98
C GLY A 133 0.68 1.42 7.28
N HIS A 134 -0.03 2.40 6.72
CA HIS A 134 -1.49 2.55 6.83
C HIS A 134 -2.04 2.80 8.23
N THR A 135 -1.19 3.10 9.20
CA THR A 135 -1.65 3.56 10.50
C THR A 135 -1.92 5.06 10.41
N THR A 136 -3.18 5.45 10.53
CA THR A 136 -3.58 6.85 10.71
C THR A 136 -3.11 7.30 12.10
N LEU A 137 -1.84 7.70 12.20
CA LEU A 137 -1.19 8.12 13.44
C LEU A 137 -1.17 9.66 13.53
N VAL A 138 -2.28 10.30 13.14
CA VAL A 138 -2.41 11.76 13.21
C VAL A 138 -2.22 12.23 14.66
N GLU A 139 -2.84 11.56 15.62
CA GLU A 139 -2.75 11.93 17.05
C GLU A 139 -1.30 11.81 17.62
N PRO A 140 -0.53 10.73 17.35
CA PRO A 140 0.90 10.69 17.66
C PRO A 140 1.75 11.75 16.95
N LEU A 141 1.49 12.04 15.67
CA LEU A 141 2.23 13.05 14.90
C LEU A 141 1.94 14.46 15.41
N GLU A 142 0.68 14.77 15.72
CA GLU A 142 0.26 16.05 16.30
C GLU A 142 0.90 16.26 17.67
N PHE A 143 0.99 15.21 18.50
CA PHE A 143 1.65 15.27 19.79
C PHE A 143 3.16 15.56 19.67
N GLU A 144 3.85 14.93 18.71
CA GLU A 144 5.27 15.20 18.44
C GLU A 144 5.50 16.60 17.83
N LEU A 145 4.62 17.05 16.94
CA LEU A 145 4.70 18.39 16.35
C LEU A 145 4.35 19.48 17.36
N ALA A 146 3.43 19.25 18.30
CA ALA A 146 3.05 20.21 19.34
C ALA A 146 4.11 20.35 20.45
N GLN A 147 4.99 19.36 20.60
CA GLN A 147 6.18 19.47 21.47
C GLN A 147 7.28 20.35 20.85
N ARG A 148 7.18 20.62 19.54
CA ARG A 148 8.06 21.52 18.79
C ARG A 148 7.32 22.85 18.64
N ASP A 149 8.01 23.99 18.51
CA ASP A 149 7.43 25.35 18.55
C ASP A 149 6.47 25.70 17.38
N LEU A 150 5.82 24.71 16.76
CA LEU A 150 4.89 24.81 15.64
C LEU A 150 3.44 24.78 16.09
N ILE A 151 2.61 25.63 15.48
CA ILE A 151 1.16 25.58 15.68
C ILE A 151 0.58 24.51 14.75
N VAL A 152 0.10 23.41 15.32
CA VAL A 152 -0.52 22.31 14.55
C VAL A 152 -2.02 22.53 14.44
N ALA A 153 -2.57 22.34 13.24
CA ALA A 153 -4.01 22.36 13.00
C ALA A 153 -4.44 21.23 12.06
N GLU A 154 -5.36 20.39 12.52
CA GLU A 154 -6.08 19.47 11.64
C GLU A 154 -7.02 20.28 10.73
N ALA A 155 -7.00 20.02 9.42
CA ALA A 155 -7.97 20.63 8.52
C ALA A 155 -9.39 20.16 8.92
N PRO A 156 -10.36 21.08 9.17
CA PRO A 156 -11.73 20.76 9.57
C PRO A 156 -12.55 20.30 8.36
N VAL A 157 -11.95 19.45 7.53
CA VAL A 157 -12.61 18.85 6.40
C VAL A 157 -13.40 17.67 6.93
N ASP A 158 -14.66 17.57 6.52
CA ASP A 158 -15.46 16.41 6.83
C ASP A 158 -14.72 15.21 6.27
N ARG A 159 -14.11 14.39 7.14
CA ARG A 159 -13.70 13.03 6.77
C ARG A 159 -14.91 12.48 6.04
N PRO A 160 -14.81 12.08 4.76
CA PRO A 160 -15.91 11.41 4.12
C PRO A 160 -16.13 10.23 5.03
N THR A 161 -17.16 10.31 5.87
CA THR A 161 -17.46 9.20 6.72
C THR A 161 -17.80 8.14 5.71
N ARG A 162 -16.86 7.25 5.45
CA ARG A 162 -17.14 5.91 4.96
C ARG A 162 -17.81 5.19 6.13
N ARG A 163 -18.85 5.80 6.70
CA ARG A 163 -20.13 5.17 6.86
C ARG A 163 -20.45 4.61 5.49
N GLU A 164 -19.84 3.46 5.17
CA GLU A 164 -20.56 2.42 4.49
C GLU A 164 -21.92 2.45 5.18
N ARG A 165 -22.94 2.93 4.48
CA ARG A 165 -24.29 2.91 5.00
C ARG A 165 -24.58 1.43 5.14
N VAL A 166 -24.27 0.87 6.32
CA VAL A 166 -24.53 -0.53 6.70
C VAL A 166 -26.01 -0.83 6.46
N VAL A 167 -26.85 0.19 6.53
CA VAL A 167 -28.26 0.14 6.19
C VAL A 167 -28.48 0.83 4.84
N SER A 168 -28.42 0.05 3.76
CA SER A 168 -28.98 0.44 2.47
C SER A 168 -30.53 0.40 2.54
N ARG A 169 -31.23 1.21 1.74
CA ARG A 169 -32.69 1.08 1.62
C ARG A 169 -33.02 -0.33 1.10
N THR A 170 -33.84 -1.08 1.84
CA THR A 170 -34.27 -2.42 1.44
C THR A 170 -35.07 -2.36 0.13
N THR A 171 -34.43 -2.71 -0.99
CA THR A 171 -35.13 -2.91 -2.26
C THR A 171 -35.87 -4.26 -2.21
N PRO A 172 -37.12 -4.37 -2.71
CA PRO A 172 -37.83 -5.64 -2.81
C PRO A 172 -37.03 -6.75 -3.52
N ALA A 173 -36.20 -6.37 -4.50
CA ALA A 173 -35.30 -7.29 -5.19
C ALA A 173 -34.20 -7.87 -4.27
N ARG A 174 -33.61 -7.07 -3.37
CA ARG A 174 -32.62 -7.55 -2.38
C ARG A 174 -33.27 -8.52 -1.40
N PHE A 175 -34.46 -8.18 -0.92
CA PHE A 175 -35.23 -9.04 -0.04
C PHE A 175 -35.55 -10.39 -0.69
N LEU A 176 -36.09 -10.37 -1.92
CA LEU A 176 -36.44 -11.60 -2.63
C LEU A 176 -35.20 -12.45 -2.96
N ALA A 177 -34.08 -11.81 -3.33
CA ALA A 177 -32.82 -12.50 -3.57
C ALA A 177 -32.29 -13.17 -2.30
N LEU A 178 -32.25 -12.46 -1.17
CA LEU A 178 -31.78 -13.01 0.11
C LEU A 178 -32.69 -14.15 0.59
N PHE A 179 -34.01 -13.96 0.49
CA PHE A 179 -35.00 -14.99 0.80
C PHE A 179 -34.79 -16.24 -0.05
N GLY A 180 -34.67 -16.09 -1.37
CA GLY A 180 -34.48 -17.21 -2.30
C GLY A 180 -33.17 -17.96 -2.05
N VAL A 181 -32.06 -17.24 -1.84
CA VAL A 181 -30.76 -17.85 -1.55
C VAL A 181 -30.77 -18.55 -0.19
N SER A 182 -31.34 -17.92 0.85
CA SER A 182 -31.44 -18.52 2.18
C SER A 182 -32.34 -19.75 2.19
N LEU A 183 -33.46 -19.73 1.46
CA LEU A 183 -34.36 -20.86 1.32
C LEU A 183 -33.69 -22.02 0.58
N LEU A 184 -33.01 -21.72 -0.54
CA LEU A 184 -32.26 -22.72 -1.29
C LEU A 184 -31.18 -23.35 -0.42
N PHE A 185 -30.41 -22.54 0.31
CA PHE A 185 -29.38 -23.02 1.22
C PHE A 185 -29.95 -23.93 2.31
N TYR A 186 -31.06 -23.53 2.94
CA TYR A 186 -31.76 -24.37 3.91
C TYR A 186 -32.20 -25.70 3.31
N GLN A 187 -32.77 -25.68 2.10
CA GLN A 187 -33.26 -26.89 1.44
C GLN A 187 -32.13 -27.83 1.01
N VAL A 188 -30.98 -27.29 0.62
CA VAL A 188 -29.79 -28.09 0.29
C VAL A 188 -29.27 -28.83 1.53
N LEU A 189 -29.39 -28.24 2.72
CA LEU A 189 -29.01 -28.89 3.99
C LEU A 189 -30.08 -29.87 4.51
N GLY A 190 -31.36 -29.47 4.49
CA GLY A 190 -32.47 -30.25 5.04
C GLY A 190 -33.06 -31.32 4.11
N GLY A 191 -32.75 -31.25 2.81
CA GLY A 191 -33.31 -32.14 1.78
C GLY A 191 -34.66 -31.67 1.25
N PHE A 192 -35.02 -32.01 0.00
CA PHE A 192 -36.17 -31.44 -0.75
C PHE A 192 -37.54 -32.11 -0.47
N SER A 193 -37.60 -33.11 0.40
CA SER A 193 -38.70 -34.09 0.39
C SER A 193 -39.72 -33.94 1.53
N GLY A 194 -39.48 -33.09 2.53
CA GLY A 194 -40.37 -32.92 3.69
C GLY A 194 -41.17 -31.60 3.67
N LEU A 195 -42.47 -31.68 3.93
CA LEU A 195 -43.32 -30.48 4.14
C LEU A 195 -42.87 -29.70 5.38
N PHE A 196 -42.38 -30.40 6.41
CA PHE A 196 -41.78 -29.78 7.60
C PHE A 196 -40.53 -28.96 7.24
N ASP A 197 -39.64 -29.51 6.42
CA ASP A 197 -38.39 -28.85 6.01
C ASP A 197 -38.67 -27.62 5.13
N LEU A 198 -39.69 -27.69 4.27
CA LEU A 198 -40.11 -26.53 3.49
C LEU A 198 -40.68 -25.41 4.37
N VAL A 199 -41.54 -25.74 5.33
CA VAL A 199 -42.17 -24.74 6.22
C VAL A 199 -41.13 -24.07 7.11
N THR A 200 -40.25 -24.85 7.72
CA THR A 200 -39.16 -24.35 8.56
C THR A 200 -38.13 -23.57 7.76
N GLY A 201 -37.85 -23.99 6.52
CA GLY A 201 -37.00 -23.27 5.58
C GLY A 201 -37.58 -21.91 5.18
N VAL A 202 -38.86 -21.84 4.83
CA VAL A 202 -39.55 -20.57 4.50
C VAL A 202 -39.55 -19.64 5.71
N ALA A 203 -39.87 -20.15 6.90
CA ALA A 203 -39.86 -19.34 8.13
C ALA A 203 -38.47 -18.77 8.42
N THR A 204 -37.43 -19.60 8.33
CA THR A 204 -36.04 -19.19 8.59
C THR A 204 -35.56 -18.19 7.53
N ALA A 205 -35.78 -18.48 6.25
CA ALA A 205 -35.41 -17.61 5.15
C ALA A 205 -36.11 -16.25 5.23
N LEU A 206 -37.37 -16.21 5.71
CA LEU A 206 -38.10 -14.97 5.94
C LEU A 206 -37.47 -14.14 7.05
N ILE A 207 -37.11 -14.76 8.18
CA ILE A 207 -36.44 -14.09 9.30
C ILE A 207 -35.09 -13.52 8.83
N VAL A 208 -34.30 -14.30 8.10
CA VAL A 208 -33.02 -13.85 7.53
C VAL A 208 -33.23 -12.69 6.56
N ALA A 209 -34.20 -12.81 5.64
CA ALA A 209 -34.48 -11.74 4.68
C ALA A 209 -34.94 -10.44 5.35
N LEU A 210 -35.80 -10.52 6.38
CA LEU A 210 -36.27 -9.35 7.12
C LEU A 210 -35.16 -8.67 7.92
N THR A 211 -34.26 -9.44 8.51
CA THR A 211 -33.20 -8.92 9.40
C THR A 211 -31.95 -8.46 8.65
N LEU A 212 -31.54 -9.16 7.58
CA LEU A 212 -30.26 -8.94 6.90
C LEU A 212 -30.37 -8.29 5.51
N SER A 213 -31.56 -8.11 4.95
CA SER A 213 -31.70 -7.54 3.58
C SER A 213 -31.16 -6.11 3.42
N SER A 214 -31.06 -5.36 4.52
CA SER A 214 -30.50 -4.00 4.54
C SER A 214 -28.97 -3.97 4.53
N VAL A 215 -28.31 -5.04 4.97
CA VAL A 215 -26.86 -5.12 5.22
C VAL A 215 -26.13 -6.01 4.21
N SER A 216 -26.79 -7.05 3.70
CA SER A 216 -26.08 -8.19 3.08
C SER A 216 -25.57 -7.97 1.64
N PHE A 217 -26.11 -6.98 0.90
CA PHE A 217 -25.72 -6.77 -0.51
C PHE A 217 -25.07 -5.39 -0.75
N TYR A 218 -23.79 -5.42 -1.11
CA TYR A 218 -23.00 -4.23 -1.49
C TYR A 218 -23.45 -3.60 -2.83
N ARG A 219 -24.04 -4.40 -3.74
CA ARG A 219 -24.64 -3.93 -5.00
C ARG A 219 -26.06 -4.48 -5.14
N ASP A 220 -26.97 -3.67 -5.68
CA ASP A 220 -28.33 -4.13 -6.00
C ASP A 220 -28.28 -5.33 -6.94
N PRO A 221 -28.85 -6.49 -6.58
CA PRO A 221 -28.97 -7.61 -7.48
C PRO A 221 -29.95 -7.23 -8.60
N THR A 222 -29.43 -6.94 -9.78
CA THR A 222 -30.25 -6.76 -10.99
C THR A 222 -30.81 -8.11 -11.41
N LEU A 223 -32.14 -8.22 -11.52
CA LEU A 223 -32.87 -9.46 -11.80
C LEU A 223 -32.42 -10.19 -13.08
N TRP A 224 -31.83 -9.46 -14.04
CA TRP A 224 -31.44 -10.01 -15.34
C TRP A 224 -29.96 -10.40 -15.46
N GLU A 225 -29.06 -9.73 -14.73
CA GLU A 225 -27.63 -10.03 -14.79
C GLU A 225 -27.19 -11.06 -13.76
N SER A 226 -27.83 -11.09 -12.59
CA SER A 226 -27.50 -12.03 -11.51
C SER A 226 -27.61 -13.51 -11.92
N PRO A 227 -28.65 -13.96 -12.65
CA PRO A 227 -28.73 -15.36 -13.10
C PRO A 227 -27.64 -15.70 -14.13
N LYS A 228 -27.30 -14.76 -15.03
CA LYS A 228 -26.20 -14.96 -16.00
C LYS A 228 -24.84 -15.02 -15.31
N ARG A 229 -24.61 -14.20 -14.28
CA ARG A 229 -23.39 -14.25 -13.46
C ARG A 229 -23.32 -15.56 -12.68
N LEU A 230 -24.44 -16.00 -12.09
CA LEU A 230 -24.52 -17.29 -11.39
C LEU A 230 -24.20 -18.46 -12.33
N LEU A 231 -24.80 -18.51 -13.52
CA LEU A 231 -24.52 -19.57 -14.50
C LEU A 231 -23.04 -19.58 -14.92
N ARG A 232 -22.45 -18.40 -15.16
CA ARG A 232 -21.02 -18.28 -15.46
C ARG A 232 -20.14 -18.71 -14.29
N GLY A 233 -20.54 -18.39 -13.05
CA GLY A 233 -19.90 -18.86 -11.83
C GLY A 233 -19.95 -20.38 -11.70
N VAL A 234 -21.10 -21.01 -11.98
CA VAL A 234 -21.25 -22.47 -12.00
C VAL A 234 -20.33 -23.13 -13.03
N ILE A 235 -20.07 -22.48 -14.17
CA ILE A 235 -19.09 -22.95 -15.18
C ILE A 235 -17.65 -22.76 -14.69
N TYR A 236 -17.37 -21.68 -13.96
CA TYR A 236 -16.05 -21.40 -13.41
C TYR A 236 -15.67 -22.35 -12.27
N ILE A 237 -16.61 -22.79 -11.42
CA ILE A 237 -16.33 -23.63 -10.24
C ILE A 237 -15.58 -24.93 -10.62
N PRO A 238 -16.01 -25.74 -11.61
CA PRO A 238 -15.28 -26.93 -12.03
C PRO A 238 -13.87 -26.65 -12.54
N TYR A 239 -13.70 -25.54 -13.26
CA TYR A 239 -12.39 -25.12 -13.76
C TYR A 239 -11.46 -24.74 -12.60
N LEU A 240 -11.94 -23.92 -11.66
CA LEU A 240 -11.19 -23.55 -10.46
C LEU A 240 -10.82 -24.77 -9.63
N LEU A 241 -11.76 -25.71 -9.44
CA LEU A 241 -11.50 -26.95 -8.70
C LEU A 241 -10.42 -27.80 -9.39
N TYR A 242 -10.45 -27.90 -10.71
CA TYR A 242 -9.41 -28.57 -11.48
C TYR A 242 -8.04 -27.90 -11.29
N GLU A 243 -7.97 -26.58 -11.41
CA GLU A 243 -6.73 -25.81 -11.23
C GLU A 243 -6.17 -25.96 -9.81
N ILE A 244 -7.02 -25.94 -8.79
CA ILE A 244 -6.65 -26.19 -7.39
C ILE A 244 -6.10 -27.61 -7.20
N ILE A 245 -6.75 -28.64 -7.77
CA ILE A 245 -6.29 -30.03 -7.63
C ILE A 245 -4.93 -30.23 -8.29
N ILE A 246 -4.75 -29.75 -9.52
CA ILE A 246 -3.48 -29.87 -10.26
C ILE A 246 -2.37 -29.12 -9.53
N SER A 247 -2.63 -27.89 -9.10
CA SER A 247 -1.64 -27.07 -8.42
C SER A 247 -1.26 -27.65 -7.06
N ASN A 248 -2.21 -28.27 -6.33
CA ASN A 248 -1.91 -28.96 -5.07
C ASN A 248 -1.00 -30.18 -5.29
N LEU A 249 -1.20 -30.92 -6.38
CA LEU A 249 -0.34 -32.05 -6.73
C LEU A 249 1.08 -31.58 -7.08
N VAL A 250 1.21 -30.46 -7.80
CA VAL A 250 2.49 -29.83 -8.11
C VAL A 250 3.20 -29.41 -6.83
N VAL A 251 2.52 -28.68 -5.93
CA VAL A 251 3.12 -28.26 -4.66
C VAL A 251 3.45 -29.45 -3.75
N ALA A 252 2.62 -30.48 -3.70
CA ALA A 252 2.94 -31.71 -2.96
C ALA A 252 4.22 -32.36 -3.50
N ARG A 253 4.40 -32.40 -4.83
CA ARG A 253 5.65 -32.87 -5.45
C ARG A 253 6.84 -31.99 -5.07
N VAL A 254 6.66 -30.68 -5.03
CA VAL A 254 7.70 -29.73 -4.62
C VAL A 254 8.14 -29.95 -3.18
N ILE A 255 7.20 -30.17 -2.26
CA ILE A 255 7.51 -30.45 -0.85
C ILE A 255 8.25 -31.79 -0.69
N LEU A 256 7.92 -32.78 -1.51
CA LEU A 256 8.53 -34.12 -1.47
C LEU A 256 9.90 -34.20 -2.16
N ASP A 257 10.24 -33.23 -3.01
CA ASP A 257 11.49 -33.21 -3.76
C ASP A 257 12.47 -32.20 -3.13
N PRO A 258 13.54 -32.66 -2.46
CA PRO A 258 14.50 -31.80 -1.76
C PRO A 258 15.34 -30.91 -2.70
N ARG A 259 15.14 -31.00 -4.02
CA ARG A 259 15.88 -30.25 -5.04
C ARG A 259 15.09 -29.12 -5.68
N VAL A 260 13.88 -28.83 -5.21
CA VAL A 260 13.10 -27.73 -5.78
C VAL A 260 13.59 -26.38 -5.26
N ASP A 261 13.80 -25.48 -6.20
CA ASP A 261 14.19 -24.10 -5.97
C ASP A 261 13.01 -23.32 -5.38
N ILE A 262 13.07 -23.07 -4.08
CA ILE A 262 12.10 -22.24 -3.35
C ILE A 262 12.60 -20.79 -3.47
N ASP A 263 11.84 -19.97 -4.21
CA ASP A 263 12.20 -18.59 -4.50
C ASP A 263 11.08 -17.64 -4.03
N PRO A 264 11.00 -17.37 -2.72
CA PRO A 264 9.91 -16.57 -2.17
C PRO A 264 10.05 -15.13 -2.62
N ARG A 265 8.99 -14.56 -3.18
CA ARG A 265 8.95 -13.19 -3.70
C ARG A 265 7.61 -12.52 -3.47
N LEU A 266 7.66 -11.29 -2.97
CA LEU A 266 6.55 -10.36 -2.99
C LEU A 266 6.47 -9.69 -4.37
N THR A 267 5.28 -9.69 -4.95
CA THR A 267 5.03 -9.19 -6.30
C THR A 267 3.78 -8.32 -6.29
N ARG A 268 3.87 -7.14 -6.90
CA ARG A 268 2.75 -6.25 -7.16
C ARG A 268 2.20 -6.53 -8.54
N ILE A 269 0.87 -6.68 -8.64
CA ILE A 269 0.17 -6.83 -9.90
C ILE A 269 -1.04 -5.88 -9.96
N GLN A 270 -1.18 -5.16 -11.06
CA GLN A 270 -2.39 -4.38 -11.32
C GLN A 270 -3.39 -5.23 -12.13
N VAL A 271 -4.64 -5.32 -11.67
CA VAL A 271 -5.69 -6.18 -12.23
C VAL A 271 -6.88 -5.37 -12.72
N PHE A 272 -7.34 -5.55 -13.95
CA PHE A 272 -8.57 -4.94 -14.43
C PHE A 272 -9.79 -5.76 -13.99
N VAL A 273 -10.02 -5.77 -12.68
CA VAL A 273 -11.22 -6.30 -12.02
C VAL A 273 -11.73 -5.22 -11.09
N GLY A 274 -13.02 -4.93 -11.11
CA GLY A 274 -13.60 -3.88 -10.28
C GLY A 274 -13.55 -4.22 -8.79
N SER A 275 -13.50 -3.19 -7.95
CA SER A 275 -13.45 -3.29 -6.50
C SER A 275 -14.65 -4.00 -5.86
N GLY A 276 -14.50 -4.37 -4.59
CA GLY A 276 -15.48 -5.14 -3.83
C GLY A 276 -15.44 -6.62 -4.17
N PHE A 277 -16.62 -7.24 -4.33
CA PHE A 277 -16.75 -8.70 -4.47
C PHE A 277 -15.91 -9.35 -5.59
N PRO A 278 -15.79 -8.78 -6.81
CA PRO A 278 -14.96 -9.37 -7.86
C PRO A 278 -13.47 -9.41 -7.49
N LEU A 279 -12.93 -8.32 -6.92
CA LEU A 279 -11.55 -8.26 -6.45
C LEU A 279 -11.30 -9.24 -5.30
N THR A 280 -12.23 -9.33 -4.34
CA THR A 280 -12.18 -10.31 -3.25
C THR A 280 -12.20 -11.75 -3.77
N MET A 281 -13.02 -12.04 -4.78
CA MET A 281 -13.08 -13.38 -5.38
C MET A 281 -11.77 -13.74 -6.11
N LEU A 282 -11.15 -12.77 -6.79
CA LEU A 282 -9.84 -12.95 -7.42
C LEU A 282 -8.74 -13.20 -6.37
N ALA A 283 -8.65 -12.35 -5.34
CA ALA A 283 -7.68 -12.47 -4.25
C ALA A 283 -7.77 -13.84 -3.56
N ASN A 284 -8.98 -14.30 -3.26
CA ASN A 284 -9.20 -15.63 -2.68
C ASN A 284 -8.86 -16.77 -3.64
N SER A 285 -9.15 -16.62 -4.94
CA SER A 285 -8.80 -17.63 -5.94
C SER A 285 -7.27 -17.77 -6.06
N ILE A 286 -6.55 -16.64 -6.02
CA ILE A 286 -5.08 -16.61 -5.98
C ILE A 286 -4.60 -17.34 -4.72
N THR A 287 -5.04 -16.94 -3.53
CA THR A 287 -4.60 -17.58 -2.27
C THR A 287 -4.90 -19.08 -2.19
N LEU A 288 -6.01 -19.54 -2.79
CA LEU A 288 -6.34 -20.97 -2.88
C LEU A 288 -5.48 -21.73 -3.90
N THR A 289 -4.78 -21.01 -4.77
CA THR A 289 -3.81 -21.57 -5.70
C THR A 289 -2.49 -21.81 -4.96
N PRO A 290 -2.08 -23.07 -4.76
CA PRO A 290 -0.91 -23.43 -3.98
C PRO A 290 0.37 -22.74 -4.44
N GLY A 291 1.12 -22.24 -3.46
CA GLY A 291 2.37 -21.50 -3.72
C GLY A 291 2.16 -19.99 -3.89
N THR A 292 0.95 -19.47 -3.69
CA THR A 292 0.68 -18.02 -3.65
C THR A 292 -0.19 -17.62 -2.46
N LEU A 293 -0.06 -16.36 -2.02
CA LEU A 293 -0.84 -15.76 -0.94
C LEU A 293 -1.07 -14.28 -1.25
N THR A 294 -2.32 -13.85 -1.34
CA THR A 294 -2.63 -12.42 -1.45
C THR A 294 -2.45 -11.75 -0.09
N VAL A 295 -1.52 -10.80 0.00
CA VAL A 295 -1.20 -10.02 1.22
C VAL A 295 -2.07 -8.78 1.32
N LYS A 296 -2.22 -8.06 0.21
CA LYS A 296 -3.04 -6.83 0.12
C LYS A 296 -3.81 -6.82 -1.18
N ALA A 297 -5.06 -6.35 -1.11
CA ALA A 297 -5.91 -6.12 -2.27
C ALA A 297 -6.63 -4.78 -2.12
N ASP A 298 -6.27 -3.81 -2.95
CA ASP A 298 -6.78 -2.45 -2.85
C ASP A 298 -6.89 -1.81 -4.23
N ASP A 299 -8.01 -1.15 -4.54
CA ASP A 299 -8.25 -0.41 -5.79
C ASP A 299 -7.56 -0.97 -7.05
N GLN A 300 -7.80 -2.25 -7.33
CA GLN A 300 -7.28 -2.96 -8.51
C GLN A 300 -5.78 -3.31 -8.47
N GLU A 301 -5.14 -3.14 -7.33
CA GLU A 301 -3.77 -3.57 -7.06
C GLU A 301 -3.77 -4.73 -6.07
N LEU A 302 -3.01 -5.77 -6.41
CA LEU A 302 -2.80 -6.93 -5.53
C LEU A 302 -1.32 -7.04 -5.21
N TYR A 303 -1.01 -7.20 -3.93
CA TYR A 303 0.31 -7.63 -3.45
C TYR A 303 0.20 -9.11 -3.17
N VAL A 304 0.93 -9.91 -3.93
CA VAL A 304 0.91 -11.37 -3.83
C VAL A 304 2.29 -11.87 -3.46
N HIS A 305 2.35 -12.65 -2.39
CA HIS A 305 3.53 -13.41 -2.04
C HIS A 305 3.49 -14.75 -2.79
N SER A 306 4.55 -15.06 -3.52
CA SER A 306 4.72 -16.31 -4.25
C SER A 306 5.89 -17.09 -3.67
N LEU A 307 5.73 -18.40 -3.48
CA LEU A 307 6.75 -19.27 -2.89
C LEU A 307 7.70 -19.85 -3.94
N VAL A 308 7.21 -19.98 -5.17
CA VAL A 308 7.88 -20.72 -6.25
C VAL A 308 7.69 -20.00 -7.58
N PRO A 309 8.70 -20.03 -8.49
CA PRO A 309 8.65 -19.27 -9.74
C PRO A 309 7.44 -19.59 -10.61
N PHE A 310 7.07 -20.86 -10.78
CA PHE A 310 5.93 -21.22 -11.64
C PHE A 310 4.61 -20.64 -11.16
N ALA A 311 4.43 -20.51 -9.85
CA ALA A 311 3.21 -19.97 -9.27
C ALA A 311 3.13 -18.46 -9.55
N ARG A 312 4.27 -17.76 -9.46
CA ARG A 312 4.40 -16.36 -9.86
C ARG A 312 4.11 -16.16 -11.36
N GLU A 313 4.68 -17.00 -12.22
CA GLU A 313 4.43 -16.90 -13.67
C GLU A 313 2.95 -17.13 -14.02
N GLY A 314 2.26 -18.04 -13.31
CA GLY A 314 0.82 -18.26 -13.48
C GLY A 314 -0.02 -17.04 -13.09
N LEU A 315 0.42 -16.24 -12.11
CA LEU A 315 -0.23 -14.96 -11.79
C LEU A 315 -0.08 -13.96 -12.94
N PHE A 316 1.12 -13.89 -13.53
CA PHE A 316 1.43 -12.98 -14.64
C PHE A 316 0.66 -13.34 -15.92
N ASP A 317 0.41 -14.63 -16.16
CA ASP A 317 -0.42 -15.10 -17.27
C ASP A 317 -1.90 -14.65 -17.15
N GLY A 318 -2.34 -14.28 -15.94
CA GLY A 318 -3.65 -13.65 -15.73
C GLY A 318 -4.84 -14.58 -15.98
N THR A 319 -4.65 -15.90 -15.92
CA THR A 319 -5.72 -16.87 -16.20
C THR A 319 -6.89 -16.74 -15.23
N LEU A 320 -6.60 -16.62 -13.93
CA LEU A 320 -7.62 -16.38 -12.90
C LEU A 320 -8.32 -15.03 -13.10
N GLU A 321 -7.56 -13.98 -13.41
CA GLU A 321 -8.10 -12.65 -13.72
C GLU A 321 -9.11 -12.70 -14.88
N ARG A 322 -8.74 -13.39 -15.97
CA ARG A 322 -9.59 -13.62 -17.13
C ARG A 322 -10.90 -14.32 -16.76
N TRP A 323 -10.85 -15.33 -15.92
CA TRP A 323 -12.05 -16.05 -15.47
C TRP A 323 -12.96 -15.19 -14.60
N ILE A 324 -12.39 -14.42 -13.66
CA ILE A 324 -13.18 -13.49 -12.84
C ILE A 324 -13.85 -12.44 -13.74
N ARG A 325 -13.12 -11.89 -14.73
CA ARG A 325 -13.71 -10.97 -15.72
C ARG A 325 -14.86 -11.64 -16.49
N PHE A 326 -14.69 -12.89 -16.91
CA PHE A 326 -15.75 -13.65 -17.56
C PHE A 326 -17.01 -13.76 -16.68
N VAL A 327 -16.84 -14.14 -15.41
CA VAL A 327 -17.96 -14.34 -14.46
C VAL A 327 -18.74 -13.04 -14.24
N PHE A 328 -18.06 -11.93 -13.96
CA PHE A 328 -18.72 -10.68 -13.60
C PHE A 328 -19.11 -9.81 -14.79
N TYR A 329 -18.23 -9.68 -15.79
CA TYR A 329 -18.36 -8.71 -16.89
C TYR A 329 -18.62 -9.36 -18.25
N GLY A 330 -18.39 -10.66 -18.40
CA GLY A 330 -18.77 -11.43 -19.59
C GLY A 330 -17.62 -11.74 -20.54
N ARG A 331 -17.96 -12.28 -21.71
CA ARG A 331 -16.96 -12.79 -22.69
C ARG A 331 -16.07 -11.70 -23.29
N GLU A 332 -16.59 -10.50 -23.45
CA GLU A 332 -15.82 -9.38 -23.99
C GLU A 332 -14.71 -8.96 -23.02
N ALA A 333 -15.04 -8.84 -21.73
CA ALA A 333 -14.06 -8.52 -20.70
C ALA A 333 -13.01 -9.63 -20.47
N ALA A 334 -13.30 -10.88 -20.81
CA ALA A 334 -12.31 -11.95 -20.73
C ALA A 334 -11.18 -11.83 -21.78
N ARG A 335 -11.38 -11.03 -22.83
CA ARG A 335 -10.39 -10.86 -23.91
C ARG A 335 -9.33 -9.80 -23.62
N PHE A 336 -9.46 -9.05 -22.52
CA PHE A 336 -8.43 -8.10 -22.15
C PHE A 336 -7.08 -8.80 -21.95
N PRO A 337 -5.96 -8.13 -22.30
CA PRO A 337 -4.62 -8.71 -22.18
C PRO A 337 -4.31 -9.16 -20.75
N SER A 338 -3.33 -10.05 -20.57
CA SER A 338 -2.88 -10.50 -19.24
C SER A 338 -2.10 -9.40 -18.50
N PRO A 339 -1.90 -9.48 -17.18
CA PRO A 339 -1.02 -8.56 -16.46
C PRO A 339 0.38 -8.46 -17.08
N ARG A 340 0.96 -9.59 -17.51
CA ARG A 340 2.25 -9.61 -18.19
C ARG A 340 2.23 -8.80 -19.49
N ASP A 341 1.23 -9.00 -20.32
CA ASP A 341 1.12 -8.31 -21.62
C ASP A 341 0.95 -6.80 -21.47
N ARG A 342 0.42 -6.35 -20.32
CA ARG A 342 0.22 -4.94 -20.00
C ARG A 342 1.44 -4.27 -19.39
N GLY A 343 2.42 -5.05 -18.90
CA GLY A 343 3.55 -4.52 -18.12
C GLY A 343 3.16 -4.17 -16.68
N ASP A 344 2.04 -4.71 -16.19
CA ASP A 344 1.42 -4.38 -14.91
C ASP A 344 1.95 -5.27 -13.76
N THR A 345 3.17 -5.78 -13.88
CA THR A 345 3.75 -6.77 -12.97
C THR A 345 5.11 -6.30 -12.48
N GLU A 346 5.31 -6.27 -11.16
CA GLU A 346 6.54 -5.82 -10.53
C GLU A 346 6.94 -6.74 -9.39
N ILE A 347 8.17 -7.23 -9.40
CA ILE A 347 8.72 -8.04 -8.30
C ILE A 347 9.40 -7.07 -7.33
N LEU A 348 8.91 -7.01 -6.09
CA LEU A 348 9.36 -6.04 -5.09
C LEU A 348 10.52 -6.54 -4.22
N GLN A 349 10.87 -7.83 -4.33
CA GLN A 349 11.95 -8.44 -3.56
C GLN A 349 13.07 -8.88 -4.49
N ASP A 350 14.28 -8.37 -4.25
CA ASP A 350 15.45 -8.73 -5.04
C ASP A 350 16.00 -10.13 -4.68
N PRO A 351 16.56 -10.88 -5.65
CA PRO A 351 17.11 -12.22 -5.42
C PRO A 351 18.22 -12.31 -4.38
N LYS A 352 18.89 -11.19 -4.06
CA LYS A 352 20.04 -11.17 -3.15
C LYS A 352 19.66 -10.86 -1.69
N ALA A 353 18.46 -10.35 -1.43
CA ALA A 353 18.05 -9.97 -0.08
C ALA A 353 17.87 -11.16 0.88
N SER A 354 17.75 -12.38 0.35
CA SER A 354 17.70 -13.61 1.16
C SER A 354 19.08 -14.10 1.65
N SER A 355 20.19 -13.51 1.18
CA SER A 355 21.55 -13.96 1.51
C SER A 355 22.23 -13.23 2.66
N THR A 356 21.67 -12.11 3.16
CA THR A 356 22.26 -11.34 4.26
C THR A 356 21.76 -11.72 5.65
N ALA A 357 20.78 -12.61 5.77
CA ALA A 357 20.49 -13.27 7.05
C ALA A 357 21.46 -14.44 7.27
N GLY A 358 22.76 -14.15 7.24
CA GLY A 358 23.74 -15.00 7.88
C GLY A 358 23.37 -15.05 9.37
N VAL A 359 23.07 -16.24 9.87
CA VAL A 359 22.99 -16.47 11.31
C VAL A 359 24.39 -16.24 11.86
N ASP A 360 24.70 -15.00 12.24
CA ASP A 360 25.87 -14.71 13.04
C ASP A 360 25.60 -15.29 14.43
N ALA A 361 26.18 -16.47 14.68
CA ALA A 361 26.12 -17.17 15.96
C ALA A 361 26.80 -16.41 17.12
N THR A 362 27.21 -15.16 16.89
CA THR A 362 27.87 -14.24 17.82
C THR A 362 27.10 -12.94 18.03
N ALA A 363 25.88 -12.79 17.51
CA ALA A 363 25.06 -11.63 17.80
C ALA A 363 24.61 -11.66 19.29
N VAL A 364 25.34 -10.94 20.13
CA VAL A 364 24.95 -10.68 21.52
C VAL A 364 23.84 -9.63 21.48
N ALA A 365 22.69 -9.96 22.09
CA ALA A 365 21.61 -9.02 22.28
C ALA A 365 22.09 -7.89 23.21
N ASP A 366 22.17 -6.67 22.71
CA ASP A 366 22.38 -5.47 23.52
C ASP A 366 21.05 -5.07 24.18
N GLY A 367 20.65 -5.88 25.17
CA GLY A 367 19.64 -5.46 26.12
C GLY A 367 20.09 -4.14 26.75
N GLY A 368 19.33 -3.08 26.51
CA GLY A 368 19.59 -1.73 26.99
C GLY A 368 19.97 -1.71 28.47
N ASP A 369 21.11 -1.09 28.72
CA ASP A 369 21.67 -0.86 30.04
C ASP A 369 21.00 0.37 30.67
N GLU A 370 20.10 0.14 31.61
CA GLU A 370 19.87 1.08 32.71
C GLU A 370 19.85 0.30 34.02
N ALA A 371 21.05 -0.02 34.50
CA ALA A 371 21.27 -0.38 35.90
C ALA A 371 21.26 0.90 36.76
N VAL A 372 20.19 1.07 37.55
CA VAL A 372 20.20 1.92 38.74
C VAL A 372 20.91 1.14 39.85
N ASP A 373 22.09 1.63 40.24
CA ASP A 373 22.89 1.18 41.39
C ASP A 373 22.06 1.17 42.68
N VAL A 374 22.10 0.04 43.41
CA VAL A 374 22.10 0.03 44.88
C VAL A 374 23.02 -1.10 45.35
N ASP A 375 24.03 -0.68 46.13
CA ASP A 375 24.88 -1.41 47.08
C ASP A 375 24.48 -2.86 47.44
N ASP A 376 25.44 -3.79 47.49
CA ASP A 376 26.32 -3.94 48.66
C ASP A 376 27.20 -5.22 48.54
N ASP A 377 28.41 -5.12 49.09
CA ASP A 377 29.22 -6.18 49.69
C ASP A 377 29.83 -7.37 48.87
N LYS A 378 31.17 -7.34 48.85
CA LYS A 378 32.14 -8.39 49.25
C LYS A 378 32.84 -9.31 48.22
N ALA A 379 34.17 -9.25 48.40
CA ALA A 379 35.20 -10.30 48.32
C ALA A 379 35.69 -10.71 46.92
N ILE A 380 36.88 -10.25 46.48
CA ILE A 380 38.24 -10.66 46.88
C ILE A 380 38.70 -12.00 46.25
N ASN A 381 39.84 -11.90 45.56
CA ASN A 381 40.82 -12.90 45.10
C ASN A 381 40.56 -13.60 43.77
N ASP A 382 41.56 -13.99 42.99
CA ASP A 382 43.01 -13.71 42.82
C ASP A 382 43.45 -14.76 41.77
N ASP A 383 44.59 -14.53 41.15
CA ASP A 383 45.33 -15.43 40.25
C ASP A 383 44.68 -15.68 38.88
N GLY A 384 45.27 -15.29 37.74
CA GLY A 384 46.69 -15.31 37.41
C GLY A 384 46.97 -16.56 36.56
N ASP A 385 47.16 -16.39 35.26
CA ASP A 385 48.39 -16.82 34.59
C ASP A 385 48.42 -16.36 33.12
N THR A 386 49.45 -15.58 32.85
CA THR A 386 50.16 -15.37 31.59
C THR A 386 50.31 -16.62 30.73
N THR A 387 50.27 -16.47 29.41
CA THR A 387 51.41 -16.86 28.55
C THR A 387 51.32 -16.15 27.20
N VAL A 388 52.40 -15.44 26.91
CA VAL A 388 52.73 -14.81 25.63
C VAL A 388 53.34 -15.86 24.71
N SER A 389 53.04 -15.77 23.42
CA SER A 389 53.96 -16.20 22.36
C SER A 389 53.77 -15.29 21.15
N VAL A 390 54.86 -14.58 20.82
CA VAL A 390 55.06 -13.70 19.66
C VAL A 390 55.91 -14.48 18.64
N ASP A 391 55.57 -14.37 17.37
CA ASP A 391 56.45 -14.35 16.19
C ASP A 391 55.52 -14.01 14.99
N GLY A 392 55.72 -13.02 14.10
CA GLY A 392 56.87 -12.17 13.83
C GLY A 392 57.59 -12.59 12.53
N ASP A 393 57.11 -12.12 11.36
CA ASP A 393 57.88 -11.79 10.12
C ASP A 393 56.86 -11.33 9.04
N GLU A 394 56.76 -10.06 8.62
CA GLU A 394 57.54 -9.40 7.54
C GLU A 394 57.51 -10.19 6.20
N THR A 395 57.22 -9.67 5.00
CA THR A 395 57.49 -8.35 4.39
C THR A 395 56.85 -8.25 2.97
N VAL A 396 56.56 -6.99 2.53
CA VAL A 396 56.69 -6.41 1.16
C VAL A 396 55.77 -6.97 0.04
N GLY A 397 54.97 -6.21 -0.73
CA GLY A 397 55.09 -4.85 -1.26
C GLY A 397 55.43 -4.91 -2.78
N VAL A 398 54.63 -4.25 -3.65
CA VAL A 398 54.99 -3.60 -4.95
C VAL A 398 53.75 -3.45 -5.87
N ASP A 399 53.27 -2.20 -5.95
CA ASP A 399 53.04 -1.31 -7.12
C ASP A 399 52.54 -1.80 -8.51
N ARG A 400 51.45 -1.13 -8.93
CA ARG A 400 51.23 -0.26 -10.11
C ARG A 400 50.82 -0.78 -11.50
N ASP A 401 49.81 -0.04 -12.00
CA ASP A 401 49.54 0.51 -13.34
C ASP A 401 49.35 -0.41 -14.54
N GLU A 402 48.15 -0.34 -15.15
CA GLU A 402 48.03 0.02 -16.57
C GLU A 402 46.63 0.55 -16.90
N ALA A 403 46.61 1.80 -17.38
CA ALA A 403 45.50 2.42 -18.10
C ALA A 403 45.76 2.24 -19.61
N VAL A 404 44.72 1.97 -20.40
CA VAL A 404 44.73 2.21 -21.84
C VAL A 404 43.41 2.85 -22.25
N ASP A 405 43.57 3.97 -22.93
CA ASP A 405 42.57 4.90 -23.44
C ASP A 405 42.46 4.74 -24.97
N ILE A 406 41.26 5.03 -25.50
CA ILE A 406 40.94 5.60 -26.84
C ILE A 406 41.32 4.77 -28.10
N ASP A 407 40.33 4.43 -28.94
CA ASP A 407 40.07 5.23 -30.16
C ASP A 407 38.68 5.01 -30.78
N ASP A 408 38.21 6.12 -31.33
CA ASP A 408 36.96 6.46 -31.98
C ASP A 408 36.98 5.99 -33.45
N THR A 409 35.82 5.72 -34.06
CA THR A 409 35.56 5.95 -35.51
C THR A 409 34.13 5.58 -35.90
N THR A 410 33.33 6.64 -36.04
CA THR A 410 32.32 6.92 -37.07
C THR A 410 32.16 5.89 -38.20
N THR A 411 30.91 5.49 -38.52
CA THR A 411 30.29 5.65 -39.86
C THR A 411 28.83 5.18 -39.89
N ASP A 412 28.00 6.17 -40.20
CA ASP A 412 26.64 6.19 -40.76
C ASP A 412 26.37 5.18 -41.90
N GLN A 413 25.24 4.46 -41.85
CA GLN A 413 24.55 3.98 -43.05
C GLN A 413 23.08 3.55 -42.80
N ARG A 414 22.16 4.39 -43.29
CA ARG A 414 20.97 4.10 -44.13
C ARG A 414 19.84 3.18 -43.66
N GLU A 415 18.68 3.84 -43.49
CA GLU A 415 17.42 3.66 -44.25
C GLU A 415 17.08 2.33 -44.96
N ALA A 416 15.79 1.99 -44.77
CA ALA A 416 14.88 1.22 -45.62
C ALA A 416 14.91 -0.32 -45.51
N ASP A 417 13.86 -0.91 -44.91
CA ASP A 417 12.72 -1.44 -45.68
C ASP A 417 11.59 -1.96 -44.76
N ARG A 418 10.36 -1.52 -45.04
CA ARG A 418 9.01 -2.04 -44.66
C ARG A 418 8.45 -1.91 -43.24
#